data_AF-A0A917BIQ4-F1
#
_entry.id   AF-A0A917BIQ4-F1
#
_cell.length_a   1.000
_cell.length_b   1.000
_cell.length_c   1.000
_cell.angle_alpha   90.00
_cell.angle_beta   90.00
_cell.angle_gamma   90.00
#
_symmetry.space_group_name_H-M   'P 1'
#
loop_
_entity.id
_entity.type
_entity.pdbx_description
1 polymer ?
#
loop_
_entity_poly.entity_id
_entity_poly.type
_entity_poly.pdbx_seq_one_letter_code
_entity_poly.pdbx_strand_id
1 'polypeptide(L)'
;MRHDQTHARRRLARALGGATLAVALTATAACGGSGGDSTSSASSSSSSSGSSSSSEPLTKSDLGDRLSSAIDKAGSFTFTLQGTAAGQATKGEGKVDLSGSTPLVDSTSTVAGQEVQTRIVDGVYYLKSAALVPGGKWLKIDPKAKSGIGALLGQLGGNSDPSQQLKALSKATSVTPKGTEEIDGTATRAYEVEVPGAAYGAAIGFPETLAKELPDTLTYTVNVDDDDLLRRLESSIAVRNVKTETSVTFSDFGDDVSVSAPPAGQTTTKSSVPGLSG
;
A
#
# COMPACT_ATOMS: atom_id res chain seq x y z
N MET A 1 11.67 6.30 53.12
CA MET A 1 10.51 7.10 53.55
C MET A 1 9.79 7.58 52.30
N ARG A 2 8.53 7.16 52.15
CA ARG A 2 7.65 7.48 51.02
C ARG A 2 7.19 8.92 51.14
N HIS A 3 7.26 9.72 50.09
CA HIS A 3 6.33 10.84 49.86
C HIS A 3 5.90 10.82 48.40
N ASP A 4 4.71 10.24 48.21
CA ASP A 4 3.77 10.49 47.14
C ASP A 4 3.27 11.94 47.29
N GLN A 5 3.22 12.72 46.20
CA GLN A 5 2.12 13.65 45.92
C GLN A 5 2.02 13.94 44.43
N THR A 6 0.96 13.39 43.87
CA THR A 6 0.21 13.81 42.68
C THR A 6 -0.16 15.30 42.70
N HIS A 7 -0.32 15.90 41.50
CA HIS A 7 -1.18 17.03 41.10
C HIS A 7 -0.58 17.67 39.81
N ALA A 8 -1.27 18.10 38.77
CA ALA A 8 -2.68 18.10 38.40
C ALA A 8 -2.75 18.42 36.89
N ARG A 9 -3.70 17.78 36.19
CA ARG A 9 -4.02 18.02 34.78
C ARG A 9 -4.67 19.40 34.63
N ARG A 10 -4.14 20.27 33.75
CA ARG A 10 -4.83 21.49 33.32
C ARG A 10 -5.73 21.17 32.13
N ARG A 11 -7.04 21.03 32.39
CA ARG A 11 -8.10 21.11 31.38
C ARG A 11 -8.51 22.58 31.25
N LEU A 12 -8.42 23.13 30.04
CA LEU A 12 -9.02 24.42 29.70
C LEU A 12 -10.51 24.19 29.40
N ALA A 13 -11.36 24.62 30.33
CA ALA A 13 -12.79 24.77 30.10
C ALA A 13 -13.06 26.18 29.57
N ARG A 14 -13.79 26.29 28.46
CA ARG A 14 -14.43 27.53 28.02
C ARG A 14 -15.93 27.33 28.15
N ALA A 15 -16.52 28.05 29.09
CA ALA A 15 -17.95 28.13 29.33
C ALA A 15 -18.50 29.47 28.79
N LEU A 16 -19.84 29.59 28.83
CA LEU A 16 -20.75 30.69 28.46
C LEU A 16 -21.49 30.40 27.14
N GLY A 17 -22.83 30.30 27.08
CA GLY A 17 -23.88 30.50 28.09
C GLY A 17 -25.29 30.47 27.45
N GLY A 18 -26.33 30.30 28.29
CA GLY A 18 -27.78 30.54 28.03
C GLY A 18 -28.56 29.35 27.43
N ALA A 19 -29.38 28.54 28.14
CA ALA A 19 -30.64 28.82 28.87
C ALA A 19 -31.69 29.46 27.92
N THR A 20 -32.89 28.94 27.65
CA THR A 20 -33.94 28.25 28.45
C THR A 20 -34.99 27.64 27.47
N LEU A 21 -35.44 26.39 27.66
CA LEU A 21 -36.69 25.96 28.33
C LEU A 21 -37.98 26.11 27.49
N ALA A 22 -38.61 24.99 27.09
CA ALA A 22 -40.03 24.70 27.37
C ALA A 22 -40.47 23.34 26.77
N VAL A 23 -40.98 22.49 27.64
CA VAL A 23 -41.70 21.24 27.39
C VAL A 23 -43.14 21.56 26.99
N ALA A 24 -43.70 20.83 26.01
CA ALA A 24 -45.14 20.58 25.93
C ALA A 24 -45.43 19.29 25.16
N LEU A 25 -45.74 18.23 25.91
CA LEU A 25 -46.50 17.08 25.44
C LEU A 25 -47.97 17.50 25.26
N THR A 26 -48.58 17.23 24.12
CA THR A 26 -50.03 16.99 24.02
C THR A 26 -50.30 16.01 22.88
N ALA A 27 -50.90 14.88 23.25
CA ALA A 27 -51.58 13.98 22.36
C ALA A 27 -53.05 14.40 22.29
N THR A 28 -53.60 14.54 21.09
CA THR A 28 -55.05 14.50 20.86
C THR A 28 -55.33 13.76 19.56
N ALA A 29 -56.04 12.64 19.71
CA ALA A 29 -56.71 11.96 18.62
C ALA A 29 -57.88 12.83 18.11
N ALA A 30 -58.04 12.93 16.80
CA ALA A 30 -59.27 13.39 16.17
C ALA A 30 -59.47 12.69 14.82
N CYS A 31 -60.73 12.41 14.56
CA CYS A 31 -61.29 11.40 13.66
C CYS A 31 -61.56 11.94 12.24
N GLY A 32 -61.48 11.05 11.25
CA GLY A 32 -62.53 10.93 10.23
C GLY A 32 -62.26 11.52 8.85
N GLY A 33 -62.48 10.71 7.81
CA GLY A 33 -62.91 11.23 6.51
C GLY A 33 -62.44 10.47 5.26
N SER A 34 -63.25 9.49 4.85
CA SER A 34 -63.53 9.02 3.47
C SER A 34 -62.41 8.62 2.49
N GLY A 35 -62.63 7.45 1.89
CA GLY A 35 -61.83 6.85 0.85
C GLY A 35 -61.79 7.59 -0.48
N GLY A 36 -60.79 7.20 -1.28
CA GLY A 36 -60.56 7.62 -2.64
C GLY A 36 -59.43 6.77 -3.20
N ASP A 37 -59.79 5.79 -4.01
CA ASP A 37 -58.92 4.88 -4.72
C ASP A 37 -58.01 5.61 -5.73
N SER A 38 -56.77 5.14 -5.80
CA SER A 38 -55.96 4.94 -7.02
C SER A 38 -55.76 6.11 -7.99
N THR A 39 -54.52 6.63 -7.98
CA THR A 39 -53.57 6.85 -9.10
C THR A 39 -52.84 8.20 -9.00
N SER A 40 -51.51 8.15 -8.92
CA SER A 40 -50.61 9.09 -9.59
C SER A 40 -49.16 8.67 -9.44
N SER A 41 -48.53 8.44 -10.59
CA SER A 41 -47.10 8.30 -10.79
C SER A 41 -46.32 9.42 -10.12
N ALA A 42 -45.29 9.06 -9.38
CA ALA A 42 -44.20 9.97 -9.04
C ALA A 42 -42.90 9.31 -9.50
N SER A 43 -42.45 9.69 -10.70
CA SER A 43 -41.06 9.53 -11.12
C SER A 43 -40.20 10.45 -10.25
N SER A 44 -39.61 9.89 -9.20
CA SER A 44 -38.52 10.55 -8.48
C SER A 44 -37.21 10.21 -9.18
N SER A 45 -36.79 11.13 -10.05
CA SER A 45 -35.42 11.24 -10.53
C SER A 45 -34.53 11.65 -9.35
N SER A 46 -33.94 10.67 -8.67
CA SER A 46 -32.83 10.90 -7.76
C SER A 46 -31.53 10.62 -8.51
N SER A 47 -31.00 11.67 -9.12
CA SER A 47 -29.59 11.77 -9.47
C SER A 47 -28.77 11.83 -8.19
N SER A 48 -28.41 10.67 -7.65
CA SER A 48 -27.33 10.53 -6.69
C SER A 48 -26.06 10.26 -7.47
N SER A 49 -25.25 11.29 -7.66
CA SER A 49 -23.81 11.13 -7.85
C SER A 49 -23.24 10.54 -6.57
N GLY A 50 -23.35 9.22 -6.44
CA GLY A 50 -22.67 8.46 -5.41
C GLY A 50 -21.22 8.32 -5.83
N SER A 51 -20.32 8.84 -4.98
CA SER A 51 -18.95 8.34 -4.96
C SER A 51 -19.06 6.87 -4.59
N SER A 52 -18.90 5.98 -5.56
CA SER A 52 -19.00 4.53 -5.40
C SER A 52 -17.82 4.02 -4.56
N SER A 53 -17.90 4.15 -3.23
CA SER A 53 -17.23 3.18 -2.36
C SER A 53 -17.89 1.85 -2.66
N SER A 54 -17.18 1.02 -3.41
CA SER A 54 -17.76 -0.15 -4.06
C SER A 54 -17.89 -1.26 -3.01
N SER A 55 -19.02 -1.28 -2.30
CA SER A 55 -19.38 -2.35 -1.35
C SER A 55 -19.51 -3.73 -2.03
N GLU A 56 -19.44 -3.79 -3.35
CA GLU A 56 -19.45 -5.04 -4.10
C GLU A 56 -18.12 -5.81 -3.92
N PRO A 57 -18.18 -7.13 -3.69
CA PRO A 57 -16.99 -7.97 -3.60
C PRO A 57 -16.10 -7.83 -4.83
N LEU A 58 -14.78 -7.86 -4.62
CA LEU A 58 -13.82 -7.90 -5.72
C LEU A 58 -13.95 -9.21 -6.49
N THR A 59 -13.81 -9.11 -7.80
CA THR A 59 -13.83 -10.21 -8.75
C THR A 59 -12.50 -10.28 -9.49
N LYS A 60 -12.27 -11.37 -10.21
CA LYS A 60 -11.12 -11.49 -11.12
C LYS A 60 -11.05 -10.36 -12.15
N SER A 61 -12.20 -9.91 -12.67
CA SER A 61 -12.25 -8.96 -13.78
C SER A 61 -11.98 -7.51 -13.37
N ASP A 62 -12.22 -7.15 -12.11
CA ASP A 62 -12.11 -5.77 -11.61
C ASP A 62 -11.02 -5.59 -10.54
N LEU A 63 -10.44 -6.66 -9.99
CA LEU A 63 -9.41 -6.62 -8.94
C LEU A 63 -8.28 -5.63 -9.27
N GLY A 64 -7.65 -5.79 -10.43
CA GLY A 64 -6.51 -4.95 -10.82
C GLY A 64 -6.92 -3.48 -10.95
N ASP A 65 -8.00 -3.22 -11.69
CA ASP A 65 -8.44 -1.86 -12.01
C ASP A 65 -8.92 -1.11 -10.76
N ARG A 66 -9.64 -1.78 -9.85
CA ARG A 66 -10.12 -1.17 -8.59
C ARG A 66 -8.97 -0.87 -7.64
N LEU A 67 -8.06 -1.81 -7.43
CA LEU A 67 -6.89 -1.57 -6.57
C LEU A 67 -6.00 -0.45 -7.11
N SER A 68 -5.72 -0.44 -8.42
CA SER A 68 -4.94 0.62 -9.06
C SER A 68 -5.64 1.98 -8.94
N SER A 69 -6.94 2.04 -9.22
CA SER A 69 -7.70 3.28 -9.11
C SER A 69 -7.74 3.83 -7.67
N ALA A 70 -7.85 2.95 -6.67
CA ALA A 70 -7.84 3.34 -5.27
C ALA A 70 -6.47 3.93 -4.86
N ILE A 71 -5.38 3.29 -5.26
CA ILE A 71 -4.01 3.77 -4.99
C ILE A 71 -3.70 5.07 -5.73
N ASP A 72 -4.09 5.17 -7.01
CA ASP A 72 -3.91 6.39 -7.80
C ASP A 72 -4.68 7.56 -7.19
N LYS A 73 -5.89 7.30 -6.66
CA LYS A 73 -6.70 8.29 -5.96
C LYS A 73 -6.07 8.70 -4.62
N ALA A 74 -5.47 7.77 -3.89
CA ALA A 74 -4.77 8.05 -2.65
C ALA A 74 -3.47 8.84 -2.88
N GLY A 75 -2.75 8.57 -3.97
CA GLY A 75 -1.51 9.25 -4.36
C GLY A 75 -0.29 8.84 -3.53
N SER A 76 -0.42 8.58 -2.24
CA SER A 76 0.68 8.19 -1.35
C SER A 76 0.25 7.15 -0.32
N PHE A 77 1.23 6.47 0.30
CA PHE A 77 1.02 5.54 1.41
C PHE A 77 2.31 5.26 2.19
N THR A 78 2.16 4.83 3.44
CA THR A 78 3.20 4.13 4.22
C THR A 78 3.04 2.62 4.00
N PHE A 79 4.15 1.88 4.01
CA PHE A 79 4.13 0.42 4.07
C PHE A 79 5.05 -0.10 5.17
N THR A 80 4.69 -1.26 5.73
CA THR A 80 5.59 -2.11 6.52
C THR A 80 5.69 -3.48 5.88
N LEU A 81 6.88 -4.04 5.84
CA LEU A 81 7.19 -5.34 5.26
C LEU A 81 7.78 -6.24 6.34
N GLN A 82 7.30 -7.48 6.39
CA GLN A 82 7.89 -8.55 7.19
C GLN A 82 7.91 -9.82 6.34
N GLY A 83 8.99 -10.57 6.43
CA GLY A 83 9.08 -11.80 5.66
C GLY A 83 10.37 -12.57 5.90
N THR A 84 10.60 -13.54 5.03
CA THR A 84 11.82 -14.34 5.00
C THR A 84 12.36 -14.37 3.58
N ALA A 85 13.66 -14.14 3.41
CA ALA A 85 14.36 -14.30 2.14
C ALA A 85 15.57 -15.20 2.37
N ALA A 86 15.69 -16.27 1.57
CA ALA A 86 16.75 -17.28 1.73
C ALA A 86 16.90 -17.83 3.16
N GLY A 87 15.78 -17.99 3.87
CA GLY A 87 15.77 -18.47 5.26
C GLY A 87 16.16 -17.44 6.32
N GLN A 88 16.42 -16.18 5.93
CA GLN A 88 16.72 -15.09 6.86
C GLN A 88 15.52 -14.16 6.99
N ALA A 89 15.24 -13.72 8.22
CA ALA A 89 14.19 -12.74 8.46
C ALA A 89 14.52 -11.42 7.75
N THR A 90 13.49 -10.85 7.14
CA THR A 90 13.52 -9.52 6.52
C THR A 90 12.42 -8.67 7.12
N LYS A 91 12.73 -7.41 7.35
CA LYS A 91 11.76 -6.41 7.81
C LYS A 91 12.04 -5.10 7.09
N GLY A 92 11.03 -4.28 6.91
CA GLY A 92 11.22 -2.94 6.40
C GLY A 92 10.01 -2.07 6.60
N GLU A 93 10.20 -0.79 6.39
CA GLU A 93 9.17 0.22 6.40
C GLU A 93 9.55 1.32 5.42
N GLY A 94 8.56 2.04 4.92
CA GLY A 94 8.82 3.15 4.03
C GLY A 94 7.57 3.93 3.67
N LYS A 95 7.79 5.03 2.98
CA LYS A 95 6.76 5.90 2.43
C LYS A 95 6.93 6.01 0.93
N VAL A 96 5.81 6.05 0.22
CA VAL A 96 5.74 6.14 -1.23
C VAL A 96 4.80 7.26 -1.62
N ASP A 97 5.22 8.08 -2.58
CA ASP A 97 4.38 9.04 -3.31
C ASP A 97 4.37 8.67 -4.79
N LEU A 98 3.19 8.54 -5.38
CA LEU A 98 2.92 8.24 -6.78
C LEU A 98 2.16 9.39 -7.48
N SER A 99 1.86 10.49 -6.78
CA SER A 99 1.08 11.61 -7.32
C SER A 99 1.84 12.44 -8.37
N GLY A 100 3.17 12.38 -8.34
CA GLY A 100 4.05 13.07 -9.28
C GLY A 100 4.33 12.28 -10.57
N SER A 101 5.06 12.90 -11.51
CA SER A 101 5.51 12.23 -12.74
C SER A 101 6.53 11.12 -12.52
N THR A 102 7.18 11.11 -11.37
CA THR A 102 8.11 10.07 -10.92
C THR A 102 7.82 9.75 -9.47
N PRO A 103 7.84 8.46 -9.06
CA PRO A 103 7.65 8.09 -7.68
C PRO A 103 8.68 8.73 -6.74
N LEU A 104 8.24 9.14 -5.55
CA LEU A 104 9.13 9.39 -4.41
C LEU A 104 9.06 8.19 -3.48
N VAL A 105 10.22 7.72 -3.04
CA VAL A 105 10.31 6.60 -2.08
C VAL A 105 11.37 6.94 -1.04
N ASP A 106 11.06 6.74 0.24
CA ASP A 106 12.05 6.65 1.32
C ASP A 106 11.72 5.43 2.16
N SER A 107 12.66 4.48 2.24
CA SER A 107 12.44 3.24 2.96
C SER A 107 13.71 2.75 3.64
N THR A 108 13.52 2.02 4.73
CA THR A 108 14.56 1.29 5.43
C THR A 108 14.15 -0.16 5.54
N SER A 109 15.07 -1.06 5.23
CA SER A 109 14.85 -2.49 5.38
C SER A 109 16.07 -3.16 5.98
N THR A 110 15.86 -4.28 6.66
CA THR A 110 16.91 -5.17 7.13
C THR A 110 16.82 -6.45 6.31
N VAL A 111 17.90 -6.77 5.60
CA VAL A 111 18.04 -7.99 4.82
C VAL A 111 19.29 -8.72 5.31
N ALA A 112 19.16 -9.99 5.69
CA ALA A 112 20.28 -10.78 6.21
C ALA A 112 21.00 -10.11 7.42
N GLY A 113 20.27 -9.37 8.25
CA GLY A 113 20.83 -8.63 9.39
C GLY A 113 21.55 -7.32 9.03
N GLN A 114 21.52 -6.91 7.76
CA GLN A 114 22.10 -5.66 7.30
C GLN A 114 21.01 -4.65 6.95
N GLU A 115 21.16 -3.44 7.49
CA GLU A 115 20.31 -2.32 7.13
C GLU A 115 20.63 -1.83 5.70
N VAL A 116 19.57 -1.59 4.95
CA VAL A 116 19.56 -1.00 3.62
C VAL A 116 18.55 0.13 3.62
N GLN A 117 19.04 1.35 3.45
CA GLN A 117 18.20 2.53 3.22
C GLN A 117 18.08 2.75 1.72
N THR A 118 16.88 3.05 1.25
CA THR A 118 16.59 3.31 -0.17
C THR A 118 15.86 4.63 -0.30
N ARG A 119 16.30 5.45 -1.26
CA ARG A 119 15.54 6.61 -1.72
C ARG A 119 15.38 6.61 -3.24
N ILE A 120 14.22 7.02 -3.70
CA ILE A 120 13.96 7.31 -5.11
C ILE A 120 13.50 8.75 -5.20
N VAL A 121 14.23 9.57 -5.96
CA VAL A 121 13.95 10.99 -6.18
C VAL A 121 14.27 11.32 -7.63
N ASP A 122 13.34 11.97 -8.34
CA ASP A 122 13.48 12.33 -9.76
C ASP A 122 13.84 11.14 -10.67
N GLY A 123 13.37 9.94 -10.32
CA GLY A 123 13.69 8.69 -11.02
C GLY A 123 15.14 8.19 -10.81
N VAL A 124 15.88 8.77 -9.88
CA VAL A 124 17.23 8.31 -9.49
C VAL A 124 17.16 7.53 -8.19
N TYR A 125 17.85 6.39 -8.16
CA TYR A 125 17.92 5.50 -7.02
C TYR A 125 19.13 5.82 -6.15
N TYR A 126 18.92 5.81 -4.84
CA TYR A 126 19.97 5.98 -3.84
C TYR A 126 19.88 4.86 -2.84
N LEU A 127 20.91 4.01 -2.77
CA LEU A 127 20.97 2.92 -1.80
C LEU A 127 22.09 3.17 -0.82
N LYS A 128 21.85 2.98 0.47
CA LYS A 128 22.88 3.07 1.50
C LYS A 128 22.87 1.83 2.36
N SER A 129 24.00 1.14 2.35
CA SER A 129 24.29 0.01 3.21
C SER A 129 25.80 -0.08 3.40
N ALA A 130 26.24 -0.47 4.60
CA ALA A 130 27.66 -0.65 4.90
C ALA A 130 28.33 -1.71 4.00
N ALA A 131 27.56 -2.68 3.50
CA ALA A 131 28.06 -3.71 2.60
C ALA A 131 28.22 -3.26 1.14
N LEU A 132 27.46 -2.23 0.72
CA LEU A 132 27.46 -1.75 -0.66
C LEU A 132 28.57 -0.74 -0.95
N VAL A 133 28.86 0.14 0.03
CA VAL A 133 29.84 1.21 -0.11
C VAL A 133 30.62 1.41 1.19
N PRO A 134 31.95 1.23 1.18
CA PRO A 134 32.80 1.54 2.33
C PRO A 134 32.64 2.99 2.79
N GLY A 135 32.53 3.19 4.09
CA GLY A 135 32.31 4.52 4.70
C GLY A 135 30.85 4.99 4.69
N GLY A 136 29.89 4.14 4.29
CA GLY A 136 28.46 4.40 4.48
C GLY A 136 27.89 5.52 3.60
N LYS A 137 28.52 5.79 2.44
CA LYS A 137 27.98 6.71 1.44
C LYS A 137 26.79 6.07 0.71
N TRP A 138 25.95 6.92 0.14
CA TRP A 138 24.87 6.52 -0.75
C TRP A 138 25.43 6.12 -2.11
N LEU A 139 25.10 4.93 -2.58
CA LEU A 139 25.28 4.53 -3.96
C LEU A 139 24.17 5.17 -4.80
N LYS A 140 24.55 6.08 -5.69
CA LYS A 140 23.66 6.70 -6.68
C LYS A 140 23.60 5.83 -7.92
N ILE A 141 22.40 5.44 -8.33
CA ILE A 141 22.13 4.61 -9.49
C ILE A 141 21.15 5.36 -10.41
N ASP A 142 21.60 5.65 -11.62
CA ASP A 142 20.76 6.24 -12.66
C ASP A 142 20.22 5.12 -13.57
N PRO A 143 18.90 4.85 -13.58
CA PRO A 143 18.32 3.80 -14.44
C PRO A 143 18.43 4.12 -15.94
N LYS A 144 18.81 5.35 -16.31
CA LYS A 144 19.07 5.76 -17.70
C LYS A 144 20.54 5.58 -18.10
N ALA A 145 21.39 5.04 -17.21
CA ALA A 145 22.78 4.74 -17.53
C ALA A 145 22.88 3.72 -18.67
N LYS A 146 23.92 3.85 -19.51
CA LYS A 146 24.15 2.96 -20.67
C LYS A 146 24.84 1.64 -20.32
N SER A 147 25.39 1.54 -19.11
CA SER A 147 26.10 0.36 -18.61
C SER A 147 25.98 0.24 -17.09
N GLY A 148 26.43 -0.89 -16.54
CA GLY A 148 26.40 -1.15 -15.10
C GLY A 148 24.98 -1.44 -14.57
N ILE A 149 24.83 -1.37 -13.24
CA ILE A 149 23.55 -1.67 -12.58
C ILE A 149 22.43 -0.71 -12.97
N GLY A 150 22.76 0.53 -13.33
CA GLY A 150 21.76 1.49 -13.84
C GLY A 150 21.11 1.02 -15.13
N ALA A 151 21.90 0.56 -16.10
CA ALA A 151 21.37 -0.02 -17.34
C ALA A 151 20.52 -1.26 -17.08
N LEU A 152 20.98 -2.14 -16.19
CA LEU A 152 20.23 -3.33 -15.81
C LEU A 152 18.90 -2.96 -15.15
N LEU A 153 18.91 -2.02 -14.21
CA LEU A 153 17.70 -1.55 -13.54
C LEU A 153 16.73 -0.93 -14.55
N GLY A 154 17.22 -0.11 -15.47
CA GLY A 154 16.43 0.42 -16.59
C GLY A 154 15.84 -0.66 -17.50
N GLN A 155 16.59 -1.73 -17.80
CA GLN A 155 16.11 -2.86 -18.59
C GLN A 155 15.04 -3.69 -17.88
N LEU A 156 15.11 -3.81 -16.55
CA LEU A 156 14.08 -4.46 -15.72
C LEU A 156 12.84 -3.57 -15.51
N GLY A 157 12.75 -2.46 -16.25
CA GLY A 157 11.62 -1.54 -16.20
C GLY A 157 11.90 -0.27 -15.42
N GLY A 158 13.08 -0.12 -14.81
CA GLY A 158 13.63 1.12 -14.22
C GLY A 158 12.86 1.73 -13.07
N ASN A 159 11.60 1.35 -12.94
CA ASN A 159 10.66 1.76 -11.96
C ASN A 159 10.29 0.48 -11.23
N SER A 160 10.71 0.39 -9.98
CA SER A 160 10.01 -0.37 -8.95
C SER A 160 8.66 0.31 -8.70
N ASP A 161 7.91 0.50 -9.77
CA ASP A 161 6.59 1.10 -9.80
C ASP A 161 5.68 0.07 -9.13
N PRO A 162 5.13 0.38 -7.94
CA PRO A 162 4.19 -0.51 -7.27
C PRO A 162 3.03 -0.91 -8.20
N SER A 163 2.71 -0.10 -9.22
CA SER A 163 1.73 -0.42 -10.26
C SER A 163 2.06 -1.69 -11.05
N GLN A 164 3.34 -2.05 -11.21
CA GLN A 164 3.73 -3.29 -11.93
C GLN A 164 3.43 -4.54 -11.11
N GLN A 165 3.56 -4.47 -9.78
CA GLN A 165 3.13 -5.56 -8.90
C GLN A 165 1.60 -5.68 -8.88
N LEU A 166 0.88 -4.56 -8.89
CA LEU A 166 -0.57 -4.53 -9.06
C LEU A 166 -1.01 -5.07 -10.43
N LYS A 167 -0.24 -4.83 -11.50
CA LYS A 167 -0.47 -5.45 -12.81
C LYS A 167 -0.29 -6.97 -12.79
N ALA A 168 0.53 -7.53 -11.91
CA ALA A 168 0.57 -8.98 -11.74
C ALA A 168 -0.74 -9.49 -11.14
N LEU A 169 -1.30 -8.78 -10.14
CA LEU A 169 -2.61 -9.11 -9.56
C LEU A 169 -3.74 -8.97 -10.58
N SER A 170 -3.65 -8.05 -11.56
CA SER A 170 -4.63 -7.97 -12.65
C SER A 170 -4.61 -9.17 -13.60
N LYS A 171 -3.57 -10.02 -13.53
CA LYS A 171 -3.48 -11.31 -14.22
C LYS A 171 -4.01 -12.48 -13.38
N ALA A 172 -4.69 -12.20 -12.26
CA ALA A 172 -5.28 -13.23 -11.42
C ALA A 172 -6.13 -14.20 -12.24
N THR A 173 -6.00 -15.49 -11.99
CA THR A 173 -6.84 -16.54 -12.55
C THR A 173 -8.05 -16.85 -11.69
N SER A 174 -7.97 -16.56 -10.39
CA SER A 174 -9.01 -16.75 -9.38
C SER A 174 -8.98 -15.63 -8.33
N VAL A 175 -10.16 -15.23 -7.86
CA VAL A 175 -10.35 -14.30 -6.73
C VAL A 175 -11.48 -14.87 -5.87
N THR A 176 -11.14 -15.35 -4.68
CA THR A 176 -12.07 -16.06 -3.79
C THR A 176 -12.20 -15.31 -2.47
N PRO A 177 -13.40 -14.81 -2.10
CA PRO A 177 -13.63 -14.19 -0.80
C PRO A 177 -13.34 -15.16 0.35
N LYS A 178 -12.66 -14.69 1.39
CA LYS A 178 -12.32 -15.46 2.60
C LYS A 178 -12.97 -14.93 3.89
N GLY A 179 -13.69 -13.82 3.80
CA GLY A 179 -14.41 -13.21 4.92
C GLY A 179 -13.91 -11.81 5.20
N THR A 180 -14.12 -11.35 6.43
CA THR A 180 -13.71 -10.01 6.88
C THR A 180 -12.77 -10.12 8.08
N GLU A 181 -11.75 -9.28 8.13
CA GLU A 181 -10.85 -9.14 9.27
C GLU A 181 -10.47 -7.67 9.51
N GLU A 182 -10.07 -7.32 10.73
CA GLU A 182 -9.53 -5.99 11.01
C GLU A 182 -8.02 -5.96 10.84
N ILE A 183 -7.52 -4.99 10.06
CA ILE A 183 -6.10 -4.67 9.91
C ILE A 183 -5.88 -3.27 10.47
N ASP A 184 -5.09 -3.17 11.55
CA ASP A 184 -4.78 -1.89 12.23
C ASP A 184 -6.03 -1.04 12.55
N GLY A 185 -7.11 -1.69 12.99
CA GLY A 185 -8.39 -1.04 13.34
C GLY A 185 -9.23 -0.62 12.14
N THR A 186 -8.86 -1.02 10.93
CA THR A 186 -9.64 -0.84 9.71
C THR A 186 -10.30 -2.17 9.34
N ALA A 187 -11.62 -2.18 9.16
CA ALA A 187 -12.32 -3.35 8.66
C ALA A 187 -11.92 -3.63 7.20
N THR A 188 -11.59 -4.88 6.91
CA THR A 188 -11.15 -5.31 5.58
C THR A 188 -11.89 -6.57 5.13
N ARG A 189 -11.98 -6.74 3.82
CA ARG A 189 -12.43 -7.96 3.14
C ARG A 189 -11.20 -8.73 2.68
N ALA A 190 -11.08 -9.97 3.11
CA ALA A 190 -9.99 -10.88 2.74
C ALA A 190 -10.35 -11.64 1.46
N TYR A 191 -9.39 -11.74 0.54
CA TYR A 191 -9.48 -12.50 -0.69
C TYR A 191 -8.26 -13.39 -0.84
N GLU A 192 -8.48 -14.61 -1.31
CA GLU A 192 -7.40 -15.43 -1.87
C GLU A 192 -7.36 -15.20 -3.37
N VAL A 193 -6.20 -14.79 -3.85
CA VAL A 193 -5.96 -14.44 -5.24
C VAL A 193 -4.89 -15.38 -5.79
N GLU A 194 -5.22 -16.05 -6.89
CA GLU A 194 -4.29 -16.92 -7.60
C GLU A 194 -3.78 -16.19 -8.84
N VAL A 195 -2.46 -16.12 -9.00
CA VAL A 195 -1.79 -15.50 -10.16
C VAL A 195 -0.86 -16.52 -10.80
N PRO A 196 -0.83 -16.65 -12.15
CA PRO A 196 0.13 -17.52 -12.80
C PRO A 196 1.58 -17.11 -12.50
N GLY A 197 2.44 -18.05 -12.12
CA GLY A 197 3.85 -17.77 -11.82
C GLY A 197 4.58 -17.14 -13.00
N ALA A 198 4.28 -17.57 -14.23
CA ALA A 198 4.83 -16.97 -15.44
C ALA A 198 4.41 -15.49 -15.61
N ALA A 199 3.17 -15.13 -15.26
CA ALA A 199 2.70 -13.75 -15.32
C ALA A 199 3.39 -12.88 -14.27
N TYR A 200 3.57 -13.40 -13.05
CA TYR A 200 4.34 -12.74 -12.00
C TYR A 200 5.80 -12.53 -12.41
N GLY A 201 6.48 -13.59 -12.88
CA GLY A 201 7.87 -13.52 -13.34
C GLY A 201 8.07 -12.50 -14.46
N ALA A 202 7.14 -12.43 -15.41
CA ALA A 202 7.15 -11.43 -16.46
C ALA A 202 6.94 -10.00 -15.92
N ALA A 203 5.99 -9.81 -14.99
CA ALA A 203 5.66 -8.51 -14.43
C ALA A 203 6.82 -7.89 -13.62
N ILE A 204 7.60 -8.70 -12.91
CA ILE A 204 8.75 -8.25 -12.11
C ILE A 204 10.08 -8.30 -12.87
N GLY A 205 10.07 -8.71 -14.15
CA GLY A 205 11.27 -8.78 -14.99
C GLY A 205 12.26 -9.88 -14.59
N PHE A 206 11.79 -11.01 -14.05
CA PHE A 206 12.66 -12.15 -13.78
C PHE A 206 13.27 -12.69 -15.09
N PRO A 207 14.55 -13.07 -15.08
CA PRO A 207 15.13 -13.78 -16.22
C PRO A 207 14.38 -15.09 -16.43
N GLU A 208 14.24 -15.55 -17.68
CA GLU A 208 13.52 -16.79 -18.01
C GLU A 208 13.97 -17.99 -17.17
N THR A 209 15.26 -18.07 -16.86
CA THR A 209 15.85 -19.15 -16.05
C THR A 209 15.35 -19.15 -14.62
N LEU A 210 14.94 -18.00 -14.07
CA LEU A 210 14.35 -17.89 -12.73
C LEU A 210 12.82 -18.00 -12.80
N ALA A 211 12.20 -17.47 -13.86
CA ALA A 211 10.76 -17.59 -14.06
C ALA A 211 10.28 -19.05 -14.18
N LYS A 212 11.11 -19.94 -14.78
CA LYS A 212 10.85 -21.39 -14.85
C LYS A 212 10.91 -22.13 -13.51
N GLU A 213 11.46 -21.48 -12.48
CA GLU A 213 11.58 -22.05 -11.12
C GLU A 213 10.45 -21.60 -10.20
N LEU A 214 9.51 -20.78 -10.72
CA LEU A 214 8.31 -20.38 -10.00
C LEU A 214 7.27 -21.51 -10.05
N PRO A 215 6.43 -21.65 -9.01
CA PRO A 215 5.24 -22.48 -9.08
C PRO A 215 4.33 -22.02 -10.22
N ASP A 216 3.59 -22.95 -10.82
CA ASP A 216 2.63 -22.64 -11.89
C ASP A 216 1.60 -21.59 -11.44
N THR A 217 1.18 -21.69 -10.18
CA THR A 217 0.25 -20.77 -9.53
C THR A 217 0.85 -20.22 -8.24
N LEU A 218 0.79 -18.90 -8.08
CA LEU A 218 1.12 -18.19 -6.86
C LEU A 218 -0.18 -17.79 -6.15
N THR A 219 -0.25 -18.04 -4.85
CA THR A 219 -1.40 -17.68 -4.02
C THR A 219 -1.05 -16.49 -3.14
N TYR A 220 -1.94 -15.50 -3.14
CA TYR A 220 -1.86 -14.30 -2.33
C TYR A 220 -3.08 -14.20 -1.40
N THR A 221 -2.87 -13.71 -0.19
CA THR A 221 -3.96 -13.17 0.65
C THR A 221 -3.98 -11.66 0.48
N VAL A 222 -5.10 -11.14 -0.01
CA VAL A 222 -5.30 -9.72 -0.31
C VAL A 222 -6.40 -9.20 0.60
N ASN A 223 -6.06 -8.24 1.46
CA ASN A 223 -7.02 -7.55 2.33
C ASN A 223 -7.24 -6.13 1.84
N VAL A 224 -8.50 -5.79 1.57
CA VAL A 224 -8.90 -4.46 1.10
C VAL A 224 -9.95 -3.85 2.00
N ASP A 225 -9.94 -2.54 2.16
CA ASP A 225 -11.00 -1.82 2.88
C ASP A 225 -12.19 -1.50 1.96
N ASP A 226 -13.14 -0.68 2.45
CA ASP A 226 -14.34 -0.27 1.71
C ASP A 226 -14.06 0.72 0.57
N ASP A 227 -12.87 1.33 0.55
CA ASP A 227 -12.39 2.22 -0.51
C ASP A 227 -11.53 1.48 -1.54
N ASP A 228 -11.47 0.15 -1.46
CA ASP A 228 -10.63 -0.74 -2.26
C ASP A 228 -9.12 -0.48 -2.10
N LEU A 229 -8.70 0.18 -1.03
CA LEU A 229 -7.29 0.33 -0.70
C LEU A 229 -6.76 -1.00 -0.16
N LEU A 230 -5.66 -1.47 -0.75
CA LEU A 230 -4.94 -2.65 -0.30
C LEU A 230 -4.35 -2.40 1.09
N ARG A 231 -4.92 -2.98 2.15
CA ARG A 231 -4.44 -2.84 3.53
C ARG A 231 -3.38 -3.87 3.89
N ARG A 232 -3.47 -5.08 3.34
CA ARG A 232 -2.44 -6.11 3.54
C ARG A 232 -2.34 -7.04 2.35
N LEU A 233 -1.11 -7.38 1.99
CA LEU A 233 -0.78 -8.39 0.99
C LEU A 233 0.15 -9.42 1.61
N GLU A 234 -0.29 -10.68 1.61
CA GLU A 234 0.55 -11.81 2.01
C GLU A 234 0.81 -12.72 0.83
N SER A 235 1.99 -13.31 0.78
CA SER A 235 2.35 -14.31 -0.21
C SER A 235 3.31 -15.33 0.37
N SER A 236 3.27 -16.53 -0.19
CA SER A 236 4.29 -17.53 0.02
C SER A 236 4.74 -18.09 -1.32
N ILE A 237 5.97 -17.76 -1.70
CA ILE A 237 6.54 -18.11 -3.00
C ILE A 237 7.73 -19.02 -2.76
N ALA A 238 7.72 -20.19 -3.38
CA ALA A 238 8.87 -21.09 -3.37
C ALA A 238 9.64 -20.94 -4.69
N VAL A 239 10.89 -20.48 -4.62
CA VAL A 239 11.77 -20.44 -5.80
C VAL A 239 12.88 -21.46 -5.58
N ARG A 240 13.05 -22.43 -6.48
CA ARG A 240 14.03 -23.53 -6.31
C ARG A 240 13.91 -24.25 -4.96
N ASN A 241 12.69 -24.53 -4.51
CA ASN A 241 12.36 -25.11 -3.20
C ASN A 241 12.75 -24.27 -1.98
N VAL A 242 13.16 -23.01 -2.16
CA VAL A 242 13.38 -22.07 -1.06
C VAL A 242 12.09 -21.27 -0.86
N LYS A 243 11.37 -21.56 0.21
CA LYS A 243 10.14 -20.85 0.60
C LYS A 243 10.49 -19.45 1.10
N THR A 244 9.86 -18.46 0.49
CA THR A 244 9.89 -17.04 0.87
C THR A 244 8.49 -16.67 1.30
N GLU A 245 8.34 -16.19 2.52
CA GLU A 245 7.07 -15.65 3.02
C GLU A 245 7.19 -14.14 3.10
N THR A 246 6.15 -13.43 2.70
CA THR A 246 6.14 -11.96 2.74
C THR A 246 4.75 -11.49 3.13
N SER A 247 4.69 -10.59 4.10
CA SER A 247 3.51 -9.83 4.52
C SER A 247 3.86 -8.36 4.40
N VAL A 248 3.10 -7.63 3.59
CA VAL A 248 3.19 -6.18 3.46
C VAL A 248 1.88 -5.57 3.95
N THR A 249 1.96 -4.64 4.90
CA THR A 249 0.82 -3.87 5.39
C THR A 249 0.95 -2.44 4.91
N PHE A 250 -0.14 -1.84 4.48
CA PHE A 250 -0.19 -0.48 3.95
C PHE A 250 -1.11 0.40 4.80
N SER A 251 -0.67 1.62 5.06
CA SER A 251 -1.33 2.59 5.94
C SER A 251 -1.09 4.02 5.44
N ASP A 252 -1.64 5.00 6.17
CA ASP A 252 -1.36 6.43 5.96
C ASP A 252 -1.55 6.89 4.50
N PHE A 253 -2.64 6.45 3.87
CA PHE A 253 -2.98 6.77 2.50
C PHE A 253 -3.29 8.28 2.36
N GLY A 254 -2.67 8.93 1.38
CA GLY A 254 -2.88 10.35 1.10
C GLY A 254 -2.11 11.32 1.99
N ASP A 255 -1.23 10.84 2.86
CA ASP A 255 -0.32 11.69 3.64
C ASP A 255 0.74 12.38 2.74
N ASP A 256 1.14 13.60 3.09
CA ASP A 256 2.23 14.30 2.38
C ASP A 256 3.56 13.56 2.57
N VAL A 257 4.20 13.17 1.46
CA VAL A 257 5.50 12.51 1.44
C VAL A 257 6.54 13.44 0.79
N SER A 258 7.60 13.77 1.53
CA SER A 258 8.72 14.56 1.03
C SER A 258 10.02 13.78 1.14
N VAL A 259 10.68 13.56 0.01
CA VAL A 259 11.96 12.87 -0.06
C VAL A 259 12.96 13.74 -0.83
N SER A 260 14.15 13.92 -0.26
CA SER A 260 15.23 14.67 -0.90
C SER A 260 16.42 13.76 -1.23
N ALA A 261 17.05 14.03 -2.36
CA ALA A 261 18.29 13.38 -2.75
C ALA A 261 19.37 13.56 -1.66
N PRO A 262 20.18 12.53 -1.39
CA PRO A 262 21.31 12.69 -0.48
C PRO A 262 22.29 13.77 -0.96
N PRO A 263 22.97 14.47 -0.04
CA PRO A 263 23.95 15.50 -0.43
C PRO A 263 25.05 14.93 -1.33
N ALA A 264 25.48 15.69 -2.35
CA ALA A 264 26.43 15.21 -3.36
C ALA A 264 27.73 14.61 -2.76
N GLY A 265 28.28 15.22 -1.71
CA GLY A 265 29.48 14.72 -1.02
C GLY A 265 29.30 13.38 -0.28
N GLN A 266 28.04 12.99 -0.02
CA GLN A 266 27.65 11.72 0.59
C GLN A 266 27.23 10.67 -0.45
N THR A 267 27.33 10.99 -1.75
CA THR A 267 27.01 10.05 -2.83
C THR A 267 28.26 9.52 -3.52
N THR A 268 28.15 8.36 -4.13
CA THR A 268 29.14 7.76 -5.04
C THR A 268 28.42 6.96 -6.11
N THR A 269 29.01 6.80 -7.28
CA THR A 269 28.53 5.84 -8.30
C THR A 269 29.35 4.54 -8.31
N LYS A 270 30.45 4.52 -7.55
CA LYS A 270 31.28 3.33 -7.31
C LYS A 270 30.71 2.50 -6.16
N SER A 271 30.59 1.20 -6.36
CA SER A 271 30.21 0.22 -5.34
C SER A 271 31.36 -0.76 -5.05
N SER A 272 31.36 -1.37 -3.87
CA SER A 272 32.31 -2.44 -3.52
C SER A 272 31.93 -3.81 -4.07
N VAL A 273 30.75 -3.93 -4.68
CA VAL A 273 30.24 -5.19 -5.25
C VAL A 273 30.52 -5.21 -6.77
N PRO A 274 31.26 -6.21 -7.29
CA PRO A 274 31.49 -6.35 -8.73
C PRO A 274 30.17 -6.34 -9.51
N GLY A 275 30.07 -5.54 -10.57
CA GLY A 275 28.87 -5.43 -11.41
C GLY A 275 27.82 -4.41 -10.92
N LEU A 276 27.91 -3.91 -9.68
CA LEU A 276 27.03 -2.86 -9.17
C LEU A 276 27.59 -1.44 -9.33
N SER A 277 28.76 -1.28 -9.97
CA SER A 277 29.34 0.04 -10.25
C SER A 277 28.77 0.57 -11.57
N GLY A 278 28.55 1.88 -11.64
CA GLY A 278 28.07 2.60 -12.84
C GLY A 278 28.74 3.95 -13.01
#